data_AF-A0A1J3ISN5-F1
#
_entry.id   AF-A0A1J3ISN5-F1
#
_cell.length_a   1.000
_cell.length_b   1.000
_cell.length_c   1.000
_cell.angle_alpha   90.00
_cell.angle_beta   90.00
_cell.angle_gamma   90.00
#
_symmetry.space_group_name_H-M   'P 1'
#
loop_
_entity.id
_entity.type
_entity.pdbx_description
1 polymer ?
#
loop_
_entity_poly.entity_id
_entity_poly.type
_entity_poly.pdbx_seq_one_letter_code
_entity_poly.pdbx_strand_id
1 'polypeptide(L)'
;MATPLESLLAISGSVSTSSTLDRLRIFRHEIPEIIQNSDMTPDVASVLVDIIFQTLAIYDDRSSRVAVDDLIVKGLENVTFMKTFAAILVQVMEKESKFCFSAVCYRLLTWSCLLLGKSQFATVSKNAFVRVASTQASLLSIVMEN
;
A
#
# COMPACT_ATOMS: atom_id res chain seq x y z
N MET A 1 25.07 9.60 7.50
CA MET A 1 23.72 9.82 6.91
C MET A 1 22.85 8.68 7.40
N ALA A 2 21.58 8.93 7.72
CA ALA A 2 20.66 7.86 8.11
C ALA A 2 20.46 6.90 6.93
N THR A 3 20.34 5.61 7.23
CA THR A 3 20.00 4.62 6.21
C THR A 3 18.53 4.80 5.77
N PRO A 4 18.16 4.35 4.57
CA PRO A 4 16.77 4.43 4.08
C PRO A 4 15.77 3.79 5.05
N LEU A 5 16.18 2.67 5.68
CA LEU A 5 15.40 1.97 6.68
C LEU A 5 15.17 2.85 7.93
N GLU A 6 16.22 3.44 8.48
CA GLU A 6 16.13 4.35 9.64
C GLU A 6 15.26 5.58 9.34
N SER A 7 15.41 6.16 8.15
CA SER A 7 14.60 7.31 7.72
C SER A 7 13.12 6.95 7.60
N LEU A 8 12.78 5.79 7.03
CA LEU A 8 11.39 5.32 6.96
C LEU A 8 10.81 5.02 8.35
N LEU A 9 11.58 4.38 9.22
CA LEU A 9 11.17 4.12 10.60
C LEU A 9 10.88 5.41 11.37
N ALA A 10 11.70 6.45 11.16
CA ALA A 10 11.44 7.77 11.74
C ALA A 10 10.13 8.40 11.22
N ILE A 11 9.84 8.25 9.92
CA ILE A 11 8.60 8.76 9.30
C ILE A 11 7.35 8.00 9.76
N SER A 12 7.46 6.69 10.06
CA SER A 12 6.29 5.87 10.44
C SER A 12 5.52 6.44 11.62
N GLY A 13 6.16 7.14 12.57
CA GLY A 13 5.47 7.78 13.69
C GLY A 13 4.65 9.01 13.28
N SER A 14 4.94 9.61 12.13
CA SER A 14 4.35 10.89 11.69
C SER A 14 3.21 10.75 10.70
N VAL A 15 3.02 9.57 10.06
CA VAL A 15 1.95 9.39 9.07
C VAL A 15 0.54 9.41 9.67
N SER A 16 0.40 9.20 10.98
CA SER A 16 -0.88 9.30 11.69
C SER A 16 -1.31 10.73 12.03
N THR A 17 -0.52 11.75 11.64
CA THR A 17 -0.84 13.17 11.85
C THR A 17 -2.23 13.54 11.32
N SER A 18 -2.91 14.49 11.97
CA SER A 18 -4.20 15.06 11.51
C SER A 18 -4.05 16.09 10.38
N SER A 19 -2.83 16.59 10.15
CA SER A 19 -2.53 17.64 9.18
C SER A 19 -2.42 17.08 7.75
N THR A 20 -3.40 17.37 6.90
CA THR A 20 -3.35 17.01 5.46
C THR A 20 -2.09 17.54 4.78
N LEU A 21 -1.61 18.74 5.13
CA LEU A 21 -0.39 19.31 4.56
C LEU A 21 0.85 18.46 4.90
N ASP A 22 0.96 17.99 6.14
CA ASP A 22 2.07 17.13 6.55
C ASP A 22 1.96 15.74 5.91
N ARG A 23 0.76 15.15 5.83
CA ARG A 23 0.54 13.89 5.09
C ARG A 23 0.99 14.00 3.65
N LEU A 24 0.60 15.09 2.96
CA LEU A 24 1.02 15.33 1.58
C LEU A 24 2.53 15.51 1.46
N ARG A 25 3.17 16.24 2.39
CA ARG A 25 4.63 16.39 2.40
C ARG A 25 5.34 15.05 2.54
N ILE A 26 4.88 14.21 3.47
CA ILE A 26 5.45 12.89 3.72
C ILE A 26 5.34 11.99 2.48
N PHE A 27 4.14 11.86 1.91
CA PHE A 27 3.89 10.90 0.82
C PHE A 27 4.35 11.39 -0.55
N ARG A 28 4.40 12.70 -0.80
CA ARG A 28 4.82 13.26 -2.11
C ARG A 28 6.29 13.62 -2.19
N HIS A 29 6.94 13.88 -1.06
CA HIS A 29 8.32 14.38 -1.04
C HIS A 29 9.23 13.50 -0.18
N GLU A 30 8.98 13.39 1.13
CA GLU A 30 9.93 12.76 2.05
C GLU A 30 10.16 11.27 1.74
N ILE A 31 9.09 10.47 1.64
CA ILE A 31 9.21 9.04 1.31
C ILE A 31 9.80 8.84 -0.10
N PRO A 32 9.29 9.50 -1.17
CA PRO A 32 9.90 9.42 -2.49
C PRO A 32 11.39 9.75 -2.54
N GLU A 33 11.86 10.76 -1.81
CA GLU A 33 13.27 11.15 -1.74
C GLU A 33 14.14 10.08 -1.06
N ILE A 34 13.62 9.45 0.00
CA ILE A 34 14.31 8.34 0.66
C ILE A 34 14.49 7.17 -0.29
N ILE A 35 13.42 6.73 -0.95
CA ILE A 35 13.44 5.52 -1.78
C ILE A 35 14.17 5.72 -3.11
N GLN A 36 14.17 6.92 -3.68
CA GLN A 36 14.82 7.20 -4.97
C GLN A 36 16.35 7.08 -4.89
N ASN A 37 16.92 7.35 -3.72
CA ASN A 37 18.37 7.35 -3.52
C ASN A 37 18.89 6.03 -2.92
N SER A 38 18.10 4.95 -2.99
CA SER A 38 18.40 3.71 -2.28
C SER A 38 17.92 2.44 -2.97
N ASP A 39 18.60 1.33 -2.69
CA ASP A 39 18.13 0.01 -3.08
C ASP A 39 16.93 -0.44 -2.24
N MET A 40 15.89 -0.95 -2.91
CA MET A 40 14.70 -1.50 -2.27
C MET A 40 14.97 -2.91 -1.73
N THR A 41 15.57 -2.99 -0.55
CA THR A 41 15.78 -4.25 0.18
C THR A 41 14.45 -4.79 0.74
N PRO A 42 14.37 -6.09 1.11
CA PRO A 42 13.17 -6.65 1.72
C PRO A 42 12.73 -5.92 3.00
N ASP A 43 13.67 -5.48 3.84
CA ASP A 43 13.35 -4.75 5.08
C ASP A 43 12.78 -3.36 4.79
N VAL A 44 13.38 -2.63 3.83
CA VAL A 44 12.88 -1.33 3.38
C VAL A 44 11.49 -1.47 2.77
N ALA A 45 11.27 -2.49 1.93
CA ALA A 45 9.97 -2.78 1.35
C ALA A 45 8.93 -3.11 2.43
N SER A 46 9.29 -3.91 3.44
CA SER A 46 8.39 -4.26 4.54
C SER A 46 7.94 -3.01 5.30
N VAL A 47 8.89 -2.17 5.73
CA VAL A 47 8.56 -0.95 6.49
C VAL A 47 7.75 0.03 5.63
N LEU A 48 8.07 0.17 4.35
CA LEU A 48 7.31 1.04 3.45
C LEU A 48 5.87 0.55 3.27
N VAL A 49 5.67 -0.76 3.11
CA VAL A 49 4.34 -1.35 3.03
C VAL A 49 3.59 -1.14 4.34
N ASP A 50 4.23 -1.34 5.51
CA ASP A 50 3.60 -1.09 6.80
C ASP A 50 3.15 0.38 6.95
N ILE A 51 3.99 1.33 6.53
CA ILE A 51 3.65 2.77 6.52
C ILE A 51 2.42 3.03 5.63
N ILE A 52 2.35 2.42 4.44
CA ILE A 52 1.20 2.56 3.54
C ILE A 52 -0.07 1.99 4.20
N PHE A 53 0.01 0.79 4.78
CA PHE A 53 -1.14 0.13 5.40
C PHE A 53 -1.59 0.80 6.70
N GLN A 54 -0.72 1.50 7.42
CA GLN A 54 -1.13 2.37 8.54
C GLN A 54 -2.13 3.45 8.09
N THR A 55 -2.08 3.90 6.83
CA THR A 55 -3.00 4.92 6.31
C THR A 55 -4.41 4.40 6.00
N LEU A 56 -4.58 3.08 5.94
CA LEU A 56 -5.74 2.41 5.35
C LEU A 56 -7.07 2.90 5.94
N ALA A 57 -7.15 2.99 7.26
CA ALA A 57 -8.36 3.39 8.00
C ALA A 57 -8.38 4.87 8.43
N ILE A 58 -7.27 5.60 8.33
CA ILE A 58 -7.13 6.93 8.95
C ILE A 58 -7.18 8.11 7.98
N TYR A 59 -6.98 7.88 6.67
CA TYR A 59 -7.09 8.95 5.66
C TYR A 59 -8.44 8.88 4.97
N ASP A 60 -9.31 9.82 5.31
CA ASP A 60 -10.63 10.04 4.72
C ASP A 60 -10.60 11.11 3.61
N ASP A 61 -9.65 12.05 3.65
CA ASP A 61 -9.51 13.10 2.66
C ASP A 61 -8.97 12.56 1.31
N ARG A 62 -9.47 13.11 0.19
CA ARG A 62 -9.09 12.65 -1.15
C ARG A 62 -7.62 12.89 -1.46
N SER A 63 -7.07 14.03 -1.03
CA SER A 63 -5.71 14.46 -1.39
C SER A 63 -4.66 13.53 -0.79
N SER A 64 -4.78 13.17 0.49
CA SER A 64 -3.90 12.22 1.15
C SER A 64 -4.04 10.82 0.56
N ARG A 65 -5.27 10.39 0.22
CA ARG A 65 -5.51 9.09 -0.44
C ARG A 65 -4.79 9.00 -1.78
N VAL A 66 -4.93 10.01 -2.63
CA VAL A 66 -4.24 10.07 -3.93
C VAL A 66 -2.72 10.06 -3.75
N ALA A 67 -2.18 10.79 -2.77
CA ALA A 67 -0.73 10.78 -2.51
C ALA A 67 -0.20 9.38 -2.14
N VAL A 68 -0.97 8.60 -1.37
CA VAL A 68 -0.62 7.21 -1.05
C VAL A 68 -0.73 6.33 -2.30
N ASP A 69 -1.79 6.46 -3.08
CA ASP A 69 -2.00 5.68 -4.30
C ASP A 69 -0.89 5.93 -5.34
N ASP A 70 -0.48 7.19 -5.51
CA ASP A 70 0.64 7.57 -6.38
C ASP A 70 1.96 6.94 -5.91
N LEU A 71 2.21 6.92 -4.59
CA LEU A 71 3.37 6.25 -4.01
C LEU A 71 3.34 4.74 -4.25
N ILE A 72 2.18 4.09 -4.09
CA ILE A 72 2.01 2.66 -4.40
C ILE A 72 2.35 2.40 -5.86
N VAL A 73 1.79 3.17 -6.79
CA VAL A 73 2.06 3.02 -8.23
C VAL A 73 3.55 3.15 -8.53
N LYS A 74 4.23 4.14 -7.95
CA LYS A 74 5.68 4.29 -8.08
C LYS A 74 6.44 3.09 -7.51
N GLY A 75 6.05 2.62 -6.32
CA GLY A 75 6.67 1.47 -5.66
C GLY A 75 6.52 0.18 -6.46
N LEU A 76 5.40 -0.02 -7.17
CA LEU A 76 5.12 -1.21 -7.97
C LEU A 76 6.07 -1.43 -9.15
N GLU A 77 6.86 -0.42 -9.54
CA GLU A 77 7.95 -0.56 -10.51
C GLU A 77 9.09 -1.45 -9.95
N ASN A 78 9.20 -1.56 -8.63
CA ASN A 78 10.18 -2.40 -7.96
C ASN A 78 9.62 -3.78 -7.59
N VAL A 79 10.28 -4.85 -8.03
CA VAL A 79 9.82 -6.23 -7.82
C VAL A 79 9.76 -6.64 -6.34
N THR A 80 10.71 -6.18 -5.52
CA THR A 80 10.74 -6.47 -4.08
C THR A 80 9.54 -5.85 -3.39
N PHE A 81 9.32 -4.55 -3.59
CA PHE A 81 8.16 -3.84 -3.07
C PHE A 81 6.85 -4.49 -3.55
N MET A 82 6.73 -4.74 -4.85
CA MET A 82 5.53 -5.32 -5.45
C MET A 82 5.15 -6.67 -4.82
N LYS A 83 6.12 -7.56 -4.59
CA LYS A 83 5.87 -8.86 -3.95
C LYS A 83 5.47 -8.72 -2.48
N THR A 84 6.16 -7.85 -1.74
CA THR A 84 5.86 -7.58 -0.33
C THR A 84 4.46 -6.97 -0.19
N PHE A 85 4.15 -5.97 -1.01
CA PHE A 85 2.84 -5.32 -1.04
C PHE A 85 1.72 -6.32 -1.35
N ALA A 86 1.90 -7.17 -2.37
CA ALA A 86 0.91 -8.18 -2.73
C ALA A 86 0.64 -9.17 -1.59
N ALA A 87 1.69 -9.61 -0.88
CA ALA A 87 1.56 -10.53 0.24
C ALA A 87 0.75 -9.93 1.39
N ILE A 88 1.09 -8.71 1.82
CA ILE A 88 0.39 -7.99 2.89
C ILE A 88 -1.04 -7.64 2.46
N LEU A 89 -1.25 -7.22 1.21
CA LEU A 89 -2.57 -6.90 0.68
C LEU A 89 -3.52 -8.09 0.77
N VAL A 90 -3.09 -9.28 0.35
CA VAL A 90 -3.89 -10.51 0.47
C VAL A 90 -4.23 -10.81 1.92
N GLN A 91 -3.22 -10.74 2.81
CA GLN A 91 -3.41 -11.00 4.23
C GLN A 91 -4.44 -10.05 4.86
N VAL A 92 -4.39 -8.76 4.52
CA VAL A 92 -5.33 -7.77 5.06
C VAL A 92 -6.71 -7.93 4.44
N MET A 93 -6.83 -8.19 3.13
CA MET A 93 -8.14 -8.47 2.51
C MET A 93 -8.83 -9.70 3.12
N GLU A 94 -8.10 -10.79 3.36
CA GLU A 94 -8.62 -12.01 4.02
C GLU A 94 -9.03 -11.77 5.49
N LYS A 95 -8.41 -10.78 6.14
CA LYS A 95 -8.78 -10.36 7.49
C LYS A 95 -10.05 -9.51 7.47
N GLU A 96 -10.08 -8.46 6.66
CA GLU A 96 -11.17 -7.48 6.62
C GLU A 96 -12.47 -8.06 6.05
N SER A 97 -12.39 -9.09 5.20
CA SER A 97 -13.56 -9.83 4.72
C SER A 97 -14.41 -10.45 5.85
N LYS A 98 -13.88 -10.52 7.08
CA LYS A 98 -14.59 -11.03 8.26
C LYS A 98 -15.26 -9.95 9.10
N PHE A 99 -14.84 -8.68 8.96
CA PHE A 99 -15.23 -7.59 9.87
C PHE A 99 -16.07 -6.48 9.20
N CYS A 100 -16.30 -6.56 7.88
CA CYS A 100 -17.24 -5.74 7.11
C CYS A 100 -17.11 -4.21 7.30
N PHE A 101 -15.91 -3.66 7.03
CA PHE A 101 -15.71 -2.19 7.00
C PHE A 101 -15.74 -1.65 5.57
N SER A 102 -16.90 -1.13 5.14
CA SER A 102 -17.13 -0.66 3.75
C SER A 102 -15.99 0.23 3.23
N ALA A 103 -15.61 1.29 3.96
CA ALA A 103 -14.56 2.23 3.50
C ALA A 103 -13.16 1.60 3.38
N VAL A 104 -12.79 0.70 4.29
CA VAL A 104 -11.51 -0.02 4.26
C VAL A 104 -11.50 -1.04 3.11
N CYS A 105 -12.59 -1.78 2.94
CA CYS A 105 -12.77 -2.73 1.85
C CYS A 105 -12.65 -2.06 0.47
N TYR A 106 -13.30 -0.91 0.27
CA TYR A 106 -13.16 -0.13 -0.97
C TYR A 106 -11.70 0.26 -1.26
N ARG A 107 -10.94 0.63 -0.22
CA ARG A 107 -9.53 1.03 -0.40
C ARG A 107 -8.63 -0.15 -0.72
N LEU A 108 -8.86 -1.30 -0.10
CA LEU A 108 -8.16 -2.55 -0.45
C LEU A 108 -8.49 -3.00 -1.87
N LEU A 109 -9.75 -2.85 -2.31
CA LEU A 109 -10.15 -3.09 -3.70
C LEU A 109 -9.42 -2.13 -4.66
N THR A 110 -9.35 -0.84 -4.34
CA THR A 110 -8.55 0.12 -5.14
C THR A 110 -7.09 -0.31 -5.24
N TRP A 111 -6.45 -0.66 -4.12
CA TRP A 111 -5.05 -1.07 -4.09
C TRP A 111 -4.78 -2.39 -4.82
N SER A 112 -5.70 -3.35 -4.75
CA SER A 112 -5.61 -4.57 -5.57
C SER A 112 -5.75 -4.26 -7.06
N CYS A 113 -6.64 -3.35 -7.47
CA CYS A 113 -6.72 -2.88 -8.85
C CYS A 113 -5.43 -2.17 -9.30
N LEU A 114 -4.80 -1.37 -8.45
CA LEU A 114 -3.50 -0.76 -8.75
C LEU A 114 -2.42 -1.84 -8.94
N LEU A 115 -2.32 -2.81 -8.04
CA LEU A 115 -1.38 -3.92 -8.15
C LEU A 115 -1.57 -4.68 -9.47
N LEU A 116 -2.80 -5.05 -9.83
CA LEU A 116 -3.07 -5.86 -11.01
C LEU A 116 -3.01 -5.06 -12.33
N GLY A 117 -3.36 -3.76 -12.30
CA GLY A 117 -3.47 -2.92 -13.48
C GLY A 117 -2.28 -2.00 -13.76
N LYS A 118 -1.42 -1.73 -12.77
CA LYS A 118 -0.29 -0.79 -12.86
C LYS A 118 1.08 -1.45 -12.63
N SER A 119 1.15 -2.78 -12.57
CA SER A 119 2.41 -3.50 -12.35
C SER A 119 2.58 -4.69 -13.29
N GLN A 120 3.78 -5.28 -13.27
CA GLN A 120 4.11 -6.54 -13.95
C GLN A 120 3.82 -7.78 -13.07
N PHE A 121 3.00 -7.65 -12.02
CA PHE A 121 2.81 -8.73 -11.04
C PHE A 121 2.32 -10.04 -11.66
N ALA A 122 1.40 -9.95 -12.62
CA ALA A 122 0.85 -11.12 -13.32
C ALA A 122 1.92 -11.92 -14.08
N THR A 123 2.95 -11.25 -14.59
CA THR A 123 4.06 -11.89 -15.33
C THR A 123 5.13 -12.41 -14.37
N VAL A 124 5.32 -11.76 -13.21
CA VAL A 124 6.32 -12.12 -12.21
C VAL A 124 5.88 -13.29 -11.31
N SER A 125 4.59 -13.43 -10.98
CA SER A 125 4.11 -14.49 -10.08
C SER A 125 2.68 -14.92 -10.38
N LYS A 126 2.52 -15.90 -11.28
CA LYS A 126 1.19 -16.40 -11.71
C LYS A 126 0.34 -16.93 -10.56
N ASN A 127 0.92 -17.73 -9.66
CA ASN A 127 0.16 -18.31 -8.55
C ASN A 127 -0.27 -17.24 -7.54
N ALA A 128 0.61 -16.27 -7.24
CA ALA A 128 0.26 -15.18 -6.34
C ALA A 128 -0.76 -14.22 -6.98
N PHE A 129 -0.70 -14.01 -8.31
CA PHE A 129 -1.72 -13.29 -9.07
C PHE A 129 -3.10 -13.93 -8.90
N VAL A 130 -3.22 -15.25 -9.10
CA VAL A 130 -4.50 -15.96 -8.92
C VAL A 130 -5.03 -15.76 -7.51
N ARG A 131 -4.17 -15.83 -6.49
CA ARG A 131 -4.56 -15.59 -5.09
C ARG A 131 -5.07 -14.17 -4.88
N VAL A 132 -4.36 -13.15 -5.37
CA VAL A 132 -4.82 -11.75 -5.27
C VAL A 132 -6.18 -11.58 -5.96
N ALA A 133 -6.33 -12.12 -7.17
CA ALA A 133 -7.58 -12.01 -7.93
C ALA A 133 -8.75 -12.72 -7.24
N SER A 134 -8.53 -13.91 -6.67
CA SER A 134 -9.57 -14.61 -5.91
C SER A 134 -9.98 -13.84 -4.66
N THR A 135 -9.01 -13.32 -3.90
CA THR A 135 -9.31 -12.56 -2.68
C THR A 135 -9.99 -11.23 -3.01
N GLN A 136 -9.58 -10.56 -4.10
CA GLN A 136 -10.26 -9.37 -4.62
C GLN A 136 -11.72 -9.67 -4.96
N ALA A 137 -12.01 -10.78 -5.65
CA ALA A 137 -13.37 -11.16 -6.00
C ALA A 137 -14.24 -11.44 -4.75
N SER A 138 -13.71 -12.14 -3.75
CA SER A 138 -14.41 -12.35 -2.48
C SER A 138 -14.67 -11.06 -1.70
N LEU A 139 -13.72 -10.13 -1.72
CA LEU A 139 -13.91 -8.83 -1.07
C LEU A 139 -14.95 -7.99 -1.80
N LEU A 140 -14.97 -8.05 -3.14
CA LEU A 140 -15.95 -7.35 -3.97
C LEU A 140 -17.37 -7.87 -3.71
N SER A 141 -17.57 -9.18 -3.60
CA SER A 141 -18.90 -9.73 -3.32
C SER A 141 -19.45 -9.23 -1.97
N ILE A 142 -18.61 -9.16 -0.94
CA ILE A 142 -18.99 -8.60 0.37
C ILE A 142 -19.38 -7.14 0.24
N VAL A 143 -18.61 -6.34 -0.50
CA VAL A 143 -18.91 -4.91 -0.69
C VAL A 143 -20.20 -4.69 -1.47
N MET A 144 -20.55 -5.59 -2.41
CA MET A 144 -21.79 -5.52 -3.18
C MET A 144 -23.03 -6.00 -2.43
N GLU A 145 -22.87 -6.85 -1.41
CA GLU A 145 -23.96 -7.38 -0.58
C GLU A 145 -24.40 -6.42 0.55
N ASN A 146 -23.64 -5.34 0.80
CA ASN A 146 -23.93 -4.30 1.80
C ASN A 146 -24.29 -2.96 1.16
#